data_AF-A0AAV6ITH3-F1
#
_entry.id   AF-A0AAV6ITH3-F1
#
_cell.length_a   1.000
_cell.length_b   1.000
_cell.length_c   1.000
_cell.angle_alpha   90.00
_cell.angle_beta   90.00
_cell.angle_gamma   90.00
#
_symmetry.space_group_name_H-M   'P 1'
#
loop_
_entity.id
_entity.type
_entity.pdbx_description
1 polymer ?
#
loop_
_entity_poly.entity_id
_entity_poly.type
_entity_poly.pdbx_seq_one_letter_code
_entity_poly.pdbx_strand_id
1 'polypeptide(L)'
;MTLYATIWDGSDWATNGGRYRVNYKYAPYIAEFSNFVLHGCASNPIEPSSKCDHASNSDSIPTGITSEQRTKMESFRTKHMQYSYCYDKNRYKIPPPECVIDPQEAKQLRGFDPVTFGGVRRHHGKRHHRSRSSTAI
;
A
#
# COMPACT_ATOMS: atom_id res chain seq x y z
N MET A 1 -7.86 8.29 -19.43
CA MET A 1 -7.15 8.60 -18.17
C MET A 1 -6.37 9.88 -18.37
N THR A 2 -6.20 10.69 -17.33
CA THR A 2 -5.45 11.96 -17.38
C THR A 2 -4.36 11.93 -16.30
N LEU A 3 -3.23 12.59 -16.55
CA LEU A 3 -2.11 12.69 -15.60
C LEU A 3 -2.29 13.92 -14.69
N TYR A 4 -2.06 13.75 -13.40
CA TYR A 4 -2.15 14.80 -12.38
C TYR A 4 -0.90 14.78 -11.49
N ALA A 5 -0.37 15.95 -11.13
CA ALA A 5 0.66 16.11 -10.11
C ALA A 5 0.17 17.18 -9.12
N THR A 6 0.10 16.86 -7.83
CA THR A 6 -0.44 17.76 -6.80
C THR A 6 0.37 17.66 -5.51
N ILE A 7 0.47 18.77 -4.79
CA ILE A 7 0.89 18.83 -3.39
C ILE A 7 -0.31 19.33 -2.58
N TRP A 8 -0.69 18.62 -1.53
CA TRP A 8 -1.89 18.93 -0.73
C TRP A 8 -1.75 18.43 0.71
N ASP A 9 -2.60 18.93 1.61
CA ASP A 9 -2.59 18.55 3.02
C ASP A 9 -3.36 17.24 3.28
N GLY A 10 -2.63 16.16 3.54
CA GLY A 10 -3.15 14.84 3.92
C GLY A 10 -3.09 14.55 5.42
N SER A 11 -3.14 15.56 6.29
CA SER A 11 -2.90 15.44 7.74
C SER A 11 -3.70 14.37 8.48
N ASP A 12 -4.88 14.00 7.98
CA ASP A 12 -5.73 13.00 8.63
C ASP A 12 -5.20 11.57 8.49
N TRP A 13 -4.23 11.31 7.60
CA TRP A 13 -3.74 9.95 7.34
C TRP A 13 -2.26 9.84 6.94
N ALA A 14 -1.66 10.87 6.34
CA ALA A 14 -0.38 10.75 5.62
C ALA A 14 0.81 10.38 6.50
N THR A 15 0.94 10.95 7.71
CA THR A 15 2.09 10.70 8.58
C THR A 15 1.69 9.92 9.82
N ASN A 16 2.17 8.68 9.90
CA ASN A 16 1.90 7.74 10.99
C ASN A 16 0.40 7.57 11.27
N GLY A 17 -0.38 7.37 10.21
CA GLY A 17 -1.85 7.22 10.29
C GLY A 17 -2.58 8.49 10.74
N GLY A 18 -2.01 9.67 10.47
CA GLY A 18 -2.60 10.97 10.86
C GLY A 18 -2.22 11.45 12.26
N ARG A 19 -1.35 10.73 12.98
CA ARG A 19 -0.86 11.12 14.31
C ARG A 19 -0.08 12.44 14.28
N TYR A 20 0.67 12.68 13.20
CA TYR A 20 1.43 13.90 13.02
C TYR A 20 0.83 14.70 11.87
N ARG A 21 0.21 15.84 12.20
CA ARG A 21 -0.41 16.75 11.24
C ARG A 21 0.61 17.75 10.71
N VAL A 22 0.30 18.36 9.58
CA VAL A 22 1.10 19.44 9.01
C VAL A 22 1.22 20.60 10.01
N ASN A 23 2.41 21.20 10.07
CA ASN A 23 2.66 22.38 10.89
C ASN A 23 3.03 23.56 10.00
N TYR A 24 2.00 24.33 9.60
CA TYR A 24 2.11 25.45 8.66
C TYR A 24 3.09 26.56 9.05
N LYS A 25 3.65 26.54 10.28
CA LYS A 25 4.78 27.41 10.64
C LYS A 25 6.04 27.14 9.79
N TYR A 26 6.17 25.94 9.23
CA TYR A 26 7.27 25.54 8.35
C TYR A 26 6.98 25.78 6.85
N ALA A 27 5.89 26.47 6.52
CA ALA A 27 5.60 26.83 5.14
C ALA A 27 6.65 27.82 4.57
N PRO A 28 6.86 27.84 3.24
CA PRO A 28 6.14 27.10 2.21
C PRO A 28 6.61 25.63 2.05
N TYR A 29 5.67 24.75 1.70
CA TYR A 29 5.97 23.37 1.26
C TYR A 29 6.06 23.35 -0.26
N ILE A 30 7.24 23.04 -0.79
CA ILE A 30 7.53 23.15 -2.23
C ILE A 30 7.86 21.75 -2.77
N ALA A 31 7.22 21.38 -3.89
CA ALA A 31 7.57 20.21 -4.68
C ALA A 31 7.94 20.67 -6.09
N GLU A 32 9.15 20.33 -6.53
CA GLU A 32 9.67 20.69 -7.86
C GLU A 32 9.62 19.47 -8.77
N PHE A 33 9.14 19.66 -10.01
CA PHE A 33 9.01 18.61 -11.01
C PHE A 33 9.70 19.06 -12.30
N SER A 34 10.49 18.19 -12.91
CA SER A 34 11.21 18.46 -14.16
C SER A 34 11.38 17.18 -14.99
N ASN A 35 11.84 17.32 -16.23
CA ASN A 35 12.13 16.20 -17.14
C ASN A 35 10.93 15.26 -17.38
N PHE A 36 9.75 15.83 -17.66
CA PHE A 36 8.55 15.04 -17.95
C PHE A 36 8.74 14.21 -19.23
N VAL A 37 8.55 12.89 -19.10
CA VAL A 37 8.57 11.94 -20.21
C VAL A 37 7.16 11.38 -20.38
N LEU A 38 6.53 11.64 -21.53
CA LEU A 38 5.18 11.16 -21.86
C LEU A 38 5.24 10.21 -23.06
N HIS A 39 5.26 8.91 -22.76
CA HIS A 39 5.11 7.85 -23.75
C HIS A 39 3.74 7.19 -23.56
N GLY A 40 2.82 7.49 -24.46
CA GLY A 40 1.46 6.93 -24.42
C GLY A 40 0.69 7.35 -25.66
N CYS A 41 -0.47 6.75 -25.84
CA CYS A 41 -1.37 7.13 -26.92
C CYS A 41 -2.44 8.08 -26.40
N ALA A 42 -2.51 9.29 -26.98
CA ALA A 42 -3.53 10.26 -26.65
C ALA A 42 -4.90 9.77 -27.17
N SER A 43 -5.88 9.71 -26.29
CA SER A 43 -7.27 9.39 -26.63
C SER A 43 -8.08 10.68 -26.63
N ASN A 44 -8.76 10.95 -27.75
CA ASN A 44 -9.71 12.05 -27.83
C ASN A 44 -11.08 11.57 -27.32
N PRO A 45 -11.65 12.18 -26.27
CA PRO A 45 -12.96 11.76 -25.76
C PRO A 45 -14.12 12.02 -26.73
N ILE A 46 -13.94 12.86 -27.76
CA ILE A 46 -14.96 13.19 -28.77
C ILE A 46 -14.92 12.20 -29.95
N GLU A 47 -13.75 11.67 -30.28
CA GLU A 47 -13.56 10.65 -31.33
C GLU A 47 -13.02 9.35 -30.69
N PRO A 48 -13.91 8.38 -30.37
CA PRO A 48 -13.51 7.16 -29.67
C PRO A 48 -12.65 6.21 -30.52
N SER A 49 -12.39 6.52 -31.80
CA SER A 49 -11.42 5.81 -32.63
C SER A 49 -9.99 6.22 -32.25
N SER A 50 -9.56 5.81 -31.07
CA SER A 50 -8.17 6.01 -30.67
C SER A 50 -7.29 5.13 -31.56
N LYS A 51 -6.40 5.71 -32.37
CA LYS A 51 -5.40 5.01 -33.20
C LYS A 51 -4.31 4.32 -32.36
N CYS A 52 -4.63 3.95 -31.12
CA CYS A 52 -3.74 3.33 -30.15
C CYS A 52 -3.48 1.85 -30.44
N ASP A 53 -4.31 1.23 -31.28
CA ASP A 53 -4.13 -0.16 -31.72
C ASP A 53 -2.88 -0.35 -32.60
N HIS A 54 -2.38 0.74 -33.20
CA HIS A 54 -1.18 0.76 -34.05
C HIS A 54 -0.15 1.76 -33.55
N ALA A 55 0.17 1.73 -32.24
CA ALA A 55 1.47 2.27 -31.83
C ALA A 55 2.53 1.44 -32.56
N SER A 56 3.19 2.03 -33.56
CA SER A 56 4.16 1.42 -34.47
C SER A 56 5.46 0.93 -33.80
N ASN A 57 5.42 0.70 -32.48
CA ASN A 57 6.50 0.23 -31.64
C ASN A 57 5.99 -0.88 -30.71
N SER A 58 5.27 -1.87 -31.24
CA SER A 58 4.86 -3.06 -30.47
C SER A 58 6.05 -3.81 -29.86
N ASP A 59 7.26 -3.56 -30.37
CA ASP A 59 8.52 -4.12 -29.85
C ASP A 59 8.99 -3.48 -28.52
N SER A 60 8.38 -2.37 -28.07
CA SER A 60 8.85 -1.61 -26.90
C SER A 60 7.99 -1.72 -25.64
N ILE A 61 6.84 -2.37 -25.68
CA ILE A 61 6.03 -2.63 -24.46
C ILE A 61 6.45 -3.98 -23.89
N PRO A 62 7.20 -4.02 -22.77
CA PRO A 62 7.58 -5.30 -22.18
C PRO A 62 6.32 -6.04 -21.75
N THR A 63 6.13 -7.26 -22.26
CA THR A 63 5.04 -8.16 -21.83
C THR A 63 5.22 -8.69 -20.41
N GLY A 64 6.36 -8.39 -19.80
CA GLY A 64 6.68 -8.69 -18.42
C GLY A 64 8.04 -8.11 -18.02
N ILE A 65 8.45 -8.43 -16.80
CA ILE A 65 9.77 -8.08 -16.29
C ILE A 65 10.75 -9.24 -16.49
N THR A 66 12.03 -8.93 -16.69
CA THR A 66 13.08 -9.95 -16.77
C THR A 66 13.31 -10.62 -15.41
N SER A 67 13.98 -11.77 -15.39
CA SER A 67 14.35 -12.46 -14.14
C SER A 67 15.19 -11.55 -13.22
N GLU A 68 16.14 -10.80 -13.80
CA GLU A 68 16.97 -9.86 -13.02
C GLU A 68 16.14 -8.71 -12.42
N GLN A 69 15.21 -8.13 -13.19
CA GLN A 69 14.31 -7.08 -12.69
C GLN A 69 13.41 -7.61 -11.57
N ARG A 70 12.93 -8.85 -11.69
CA ARG A 70 12.13 -9.52 -10.66
C ARG A 70 12.93 -9.69 -9.36
N THR A 71 14.16 -10.19 -9.44
CA THR A 71 15.05 -10.33 -8.26
C THR A 71 15.31 -8.99 -7.58
N LYS A 72 15.51 -7.90 -8.36
CA LYS A 72 15.67 -6.54 -7.82
C LYS A 72 14.41 -6.07 -7.10
N MET A 73 13.24 -6.30 -7.69
CA MET A 73 11.94 -5.99 -7.09
C MET A 73 11.74 -6.75 -5.77
N GLU A 74 11.98 -8.06 -5.75
CA GLU A 74 11.85 -8.92 -4.57
C GLU A 74 12.80 -8.49 -3.44
N SER A 75 14.07 -8.20 -3.77
CA SER A 75 15.06 -7.70 -2.80
C SER A 75 14.63 -6.36 -2.20
N PHE A 76 14.09 -5.45 -3.02
CA PHE A 76 13.60 -4.16 -2.54
C PHE A 76 12.38 -4.32 -1.62
N ARG A 77 11.39 -5.12 -2.04
CA ARG A 77 10.19 -5.42 -1.25
C ARG A 77 10.56 -6.02 0.10
N THR A 78 11.45 -7.00 0.10
CA THR A 78 11.97 -7.62 1.33
C THR A 78 12.56 -6.56 2.26
N LYS A 79 13.32 -5.57 1.77
CA LYS A 79 14.01 -4.64 2.69
C LYS A 79 13.18 -3.41 3.10
N HIS A 80 12.28 -2.96 2.23
CA HIS A 80 11.69 -1.61 2.34
C HIS A 80 10.17 -1.58 2.35
N MET A 81 9.48 -2.68 2.04
CA MET A 81 8.02 -2.67 2.05
C MET A 81 7.48 -2.77 3.48
N GLN A 82 6.80 -1.71 3.91
CA GLN A 82 6.23 -1.63 5.27
C GLN A 82 4.74 -2.02 5.31
N TYR A 83 4.04 -1.92 4.18
CA TYR A 83 2.63 -2.22 4.09
C TYR A 83 2.26 -2.89 2.77
N SER A 84 1.36 -3.88 2.83
CA SER A 84 0.76 -4.52 1.67
C SER A 84 -0.66 -4.97 2.00
N TYR A 85 -1.62 -4.52 1.20
CA TYR A 85 -3.04 -4.82 1.43
C TYR A 85 -3.36 -6.32 1.29
N CYS A 86 -2.60 -7.07 0.49
CA CYS A 86 -2.77 -8.52 0.32
C CYS A 86 -2.56 -9.31 1.61
N TYR A 87 -1.74 -8.78 2.52
CA TYR A 87 -1.40 -9.42 3.79
C TYR A 87 -2.13 -8.79 4.98
N ASP A 88 -2.82 -7.66 4.79
CA ASP A 88 -3.55 -6.95 5.84
C ASP A 88 -4.78 -7.77 6.28
N LYS A 89 -4.63 -8.48 7.39
CA LYS A 89 -5.68 -9.33 7.97
C LYS A 89 -6.69 -8.54 8.79
N ASN A 90 -6.37 -7.31 9.17
CA ASN A 90 -7.31 -6.43 9.85
C ASN A 90 -8.34 -5.89 8.86
N ARG A 91 -7.90 -5.51 7.65
CA ARG A 91 -8.76 -5.01 6.59
C ARG A 91 -9.42 -6.13 5.80
N TYR A 92 -8.66 -7.15 5.41
CA TYR A 92 -9.13 -8.25 4.57
C TYR A 92 -8.91 -9.60 5.26
N LYS A 93 -9.97 -10.17 5.84
CA LYS A 93 -9.89 -11.52 6.44
C LYS A 93 -9.45 -12.56 5.41
N ILE A 94 -10.01 -12.47 4.20
CA ILE A 94 -9.64 -13.26 3.02
C ILE A 94 -8.96 -12.29 2.05
N PRO A 95 -7.74 -12.57 1.57
CA PRO A 95 -7.08 -11.72 0.58
C PRO A 95 -7.93 -11.56 -0.68
N PRO A 96 -7.92 -10.39 -1.32
CA PRO A 96 -8.49 -10.21 -2.65
C PRO A 96 -7.96 -11.24 -3.67
N PRO A 97 -8.78 -11.62 -4.69
CA PRO A 97 -8.46 -12.73 -5.60
C PRO A 97 -7.22 -12.50 -6.48
N GLU A 98 -6.82 -11.24 -6.69
CA GLU A 98 -5.60 -10.88 -7.42
C GLU A 98 -4.31 -11.11 -6.61
N CYS A 99 -4.42 -11.33 -5.31
CA CYS A 99 -3.27 -11.46 -4.43
C CYS A 99 -2.62 -12.85 -4.52
N VAL A 100 -1.31 -12.86 -4.83
CA VAL A 100 -0.46 -14.05 -4.71
C VAL A 100 0.29 -13.97 -3.38
N ILE A 101 0.00 -14.90 -2.47
CA ILE A 101 0.55 -14.89 -1.11
C ILE A 101 1.90 -15.62 -1.06
N ASP A 102 2.98 -14.86 -0.91
CA ASP A 102 4.30 -15.38 -0.54
C ASP A 102 4.43 -15.57 1.00
N PRO A 103 4.71 -16.79 1.50
CA PRO A 103 4.92 -17.06 2.92
C PRO A 103 6.10 -16.32 3.57
N GLN A 104 7.19 -16.08 2.84
CA GLN A 104 8.37 -15.38 3.37
C GLN A 104 8.06 -13.90 3.59
N GLU A 105 7.44 -13.27 2.60
CA GLU A 105 6.96 -11.88 2.69
C GLU A 105 5.94 -11.73 3.83
N ALA A 106 5.00 -12.67 3.96
CA ALA A 106 4.05 -12.70 5.07
C ALA A 106 4.72 -12.80 6.44
N LYS A 107 5.78 -13.62 6.57
CA LYS A 107 6.52 -13.77 7.83
C LYS A 107 7.25 -12.47 8.18
N GLN A 108 7.84 -11.82 7.19
CA GLN A 108 8.55 -10.58 7.39
C GLN A 108 7.64 -9.43 7.79
N LEU A 109 6.55 -9.22 7.04
CA LEU A 109 5.55 -8.18 7.37
C LEU A 109 4.97 -8.39 8.77
N ARG A 110 4.66 -9.64 9.15
CA ARG A 110 4.24 -9.97 10.53
C ARG A 110 5.26 -9.63 11.60
N GLY A 111 6.56 -9.72 11.29
CA GLY A 111 7.61 -9.30 12.19
C GLY A 111 7.66 -7.78 12.38
N PHE A 112 7.33 -7.03 11.34
CA PHE A 112 7.30 -5.57 11.36
C PHE A 112 6.06 -5.01 12.06
N ASP A 113 4.88 -5.46 11.66
CA ASP A 113 3.60 -5.07 12.26
C ASP A 113 2.72 -6.31 12.49
N PRO A 114 2.84 -6.95 13.66
CA PRO A 114 2.05 -8.14 13.97
C PRO A 114 0.56 -7.82 14.14
N VAL A 115 0.20 -6.56 14.40
CA VAL A 115 -1.20 -6.16 14.57
C VAL A 115 -1.90 -6.18 13.22
N THR A 116 -1.33 -5.53 12.20
CA THR A 116 -1.91 -5.43 10.86
C THR A 116 -1.87 -6.77 10.10
N PHE A 117 -0.77 -7.51 10.23
CA PHE A 117 -0.54 -8.71 9.42
C PHE A 117 -0.89 -10.04 10.13
N GLY A 118 -1.61 -9.98 11.26
CA GLY A 118 -2.16 -11.17 11.92
C GLY A 118 -1.14 -12.01 12.69
N GLY A 119 -0.10 -11.37 13.26
CA GLY A 119 0.88 -11.98 14.15
C GLY A 119 0.44 -12.07 15.62
N VAL A 120 -0.55 -11.26 16.05
CA VAL A 120 -1.02 -11.26 17.44
C VAL A 120 -1.99 -12.42 17.71
N ARG A 121 -1.52 -13.46 18.42
CA ARG A 121 -2.41 -14.38 19.13
C ARG A 121 -3.02 -13.62 20.31
N ARG A 122 -4.32 -13.34 20.27
CA ARG A 122 -5.05 -12.81 21.44
C ARG A 122 -4.98 -13.85 22.57
N HIS A 123 -4.07 -13.66 23.52
CA HIS A 123 -4.19 -14.33 24.80
C HIS A 123 -5.45 -13.77 25.47
N HIS A 124 -6.55 -14.51 25.41
CA HIS A 124 -7.68 -14.30 26.29
C HIS A 124 -7.19 -14.53 27.73
N GLY A 125 -6.78 -13.46 28.40
CA GLY A 125 -6.60 -13.48 29.84
C GLY A 125 -7.93 -13.84 30.47
N LYS A 126 -8.03 -15.05 31.02
CA LYS A 126 -9.18 -15.48 31.83
C LYS A 126 -9.28 -14.52 33.02
N ARG A 127 -10.18 -13.54 32.94
CA ARG A 127 -10.61 -12.78 34.11
C ARG A 127 -11.39 -13.75 35.00
N HIS A 128 -10.73 -14.24 36.05
CA HIS A 128 -11.42 -14.92 37.14
C HIS A 128 -12.31 -13.89 37.84
N HIS A 129 -13.62 -13.99 37.62
CA HIS A 129 -14.62 -13.32 38.46
C HIS A 129 -14.54 -13.95 39.85
N ARG A 130 -13.97 -13.22 40.80
CA ARG A 130 -14.02 -13.56 42.23
C ARG A 130 -15.44 -13.22 42.70
N SER A 131 -16.30 -14.22 42.86
CA SER A 131 -17.61 -14.05 43.48
C SER A 131 -17.39 -13.63 44.93
N ARG A 132 -17.92 -12.46 45.28
CA ARG A 132 -17.90 -11.94 46.64
C ARG A 132 -19.19 -12.41 47.28
N SER A 133 -19.13 -13.45 48.12
CA SER A 133 -20.25 -13.88 48.94
C SER A 133 -20.54 -12.80 49.99
N SER A 134 -21.68 -12.16 49.87
CA SER A 134 -22.24 -11.27 50.87
C SER A 134 -22.80 -12.10 52.03
N THR A 135 -22.07 -12.12 53.16
CA THR A 135 -22.61 -12.58 54.43
C THR A 135 -23.29 -11.40 55.11
N ALA A 136 -24.60 -11.49 55.28
CA ALA A 136 -25.41 -10.54 56.03
C ALA A 136 -25.22 -10.75 57.54
N ILE A 137 -25.05 -9.65 58.27
CA ILE A 137 -25.56 -9.43 59.63
C ILE A 137 -26.00 -7.97 59.68
#